data_AF-A0A532D261-F1
#
_entry.id   AF-A0A532D261-F1
#
_cell.length_a   1.000
_cell.length_b   1.000
_cell.length_c   1.000
_cell.angle_alpha   90.00
_cell.angle_beta   90.00
_cell.angle_gamma   90.00
#
_symmetry.space_group_name_H-M   'P 1'
#
loop_
_entity.id
_entity.type
_entity.pdbx_description
1 polymer ?
#
loop_
_entity_poly.entity_id
_entity_poly.type
_entity_poly.pdbx_seq_one_letter_code
_entity_poly.pdbx_strand_id
1 'polypeptide(L)'
;MSTPLIICFGDSLTAGYQSPTREYPTICETPPGHFLQDRLGARARVMVSGVCGELTGEMTMRFGQTVLDRKPHAVVILGGTNDLGWHAAPQEIMRNLLKMYEQARGAGIRPVAVTTPSLRPTGDLVGTEGQRWMQDHLDRRHALNHLIQDYAKSHRAPCVDL
;
A
#
# COMPACT_ATOMS: atom_id res chain seq x y z
N MET A 1 8.44 20.16 21.90
CA MET A 1 7.57 19.00 21.59
C MET A 1 8.22 18.23 20.45
N SER A 2 8.28 16.90 20.50
CA SER A 2 8.83 16.10 19.40
C SER A 2 7.93 16.20 18.18
N THR A 3 8.50 16.44 16.99
CA THR A 3 7.76 16.49 15.73
C THR A 3 7.13 15.11 15.46
N PRO A 4 5.81 15.02 15.21
CA PRO A 4 5.16 13.73 15.00
C PRO A 4 5.73 13.03 13.76
N LEU A 5 6.00 11.74 13.89
CA LEU A 5 6.46 10.89 12.80
C LEU A 5 5.26 10.23 12.12
N ILE A 6 5.24 10.25 10.79
CA ILE A 6 4.34 9.48 9.94
C ILE A 6 5.20 8.53 9.10
N ILE A 7 4.82 7.26 9.03
CA ILE A 7 5.50 6.28 8.17
C ILE A 7 4.59 5.90 7.01
N CYS A 8 5.06 6.03 5.78
CA CYS A 8 4.45 5.42 4.61
C CYS A 8 5.10 4.04 4.42
N PHE A 9 4.31 2.97 4.51
CA PHE A 9 4.77 1.59 4.58
C PHE A 9 4.07 0.75 3.50
N GLY A 10 4.86 0.06 2.68
CA GLY A 10 4.28 -0.71 1.59
C GLY A 10 5.28 -1.29 0.60
N ASP A 11 4.78 -1.53 -0.60
CA ASP A 11 5.50 -2.12 -1.72
C ASP A 11 6.21 -1.06 -2.61
N SER A 12 6.47 -1.41 -3.87
CA SER A 12 7.02 -0.53 -4.91
C SER A 12 6.22 0.76 -5.10
N LEU A 13 4.90 0.74 -4.91
CA LEU A 13 4.07 1.94 -5.05
C LEU A 13 4.30 2.93 -3.92
N THR A 14 4.67 2.42 -2.74
CA THR A 14 5.12 3.27 -1.62
C THR A 14 6.52 3.81 -1.86
N ALA A 15 7.42 3.01 -2.43
CA ALA A 15 8.74 3.48 -2.88
C ALA A 15 8.64 4.47 -4.05
N GLY A 16 7.48 4.54 -4.71
CA GLY A 16 7.26 5.41 -5.85
C GLY A 16 7.93 4.91 -7.13
N TYR A 17 8.20 3.61 -7.23
CA TYR A 17 8.84 3.02 -8.41
C TYR A 17 8.04 3.31 -9.68
N GLN A 18 8.73 3.80 -10.71
CA GLN A 18 8.19 4.00 -12.05
C GLN A 18 8.87 3.06 -13.02
N SER A 19 8.08 2.16 -13.61
CA SER A 19 8.57 1.28 -14.67
C SER A 19 9.07 2.11 -15.85
N PRO A 20 10.26 1.79 -16.40
CA PRO A 20 10.75 2.42 -17.61
C PRO A 20 9.73 2.30 -18.76
N THR A 21 9.62 3.37 -19.53
CA THR A 21 8.81 3.43 -20.75
C THR A 21 9.70 3.90 -21.91
N ARG A 22 9.17 3.84 -23.14
CA ARG A 22 9.90 4.38 -24.30
C ARG A 22 10.18 5.88 -24.15
N GLU A 23 9.29 6.62 -23.50
CA GLU A 23 9.42 8.07 -23.24
C GLU A 23 10.34 8.35 -22.04
N TYR A 24 10.39 7.44 -21.07
CA TYR A 24 11.21 7.53 -19.85
C TYR A 24 12.01 6.25 -19.65
N PRO A 25 13.16 6.09 -20.33
CA PRO A 25 13.88 4.81 -20.38
C PRO A 25 14.64 4.47 -19.09
N THR A 26 14.81 5.44 -18.19
CA THR A 26 15.49 5.27 -16.91
C THR A 26 14.49 5.03 -15.80
N ILE A 27 14.84 4.14 -14.87
CA ILE A 27 14.10 3.96 -13.62
C ILE A 27 14.09 5.28 -12.85
N CYS A 28 12.92 5.65 -12.35
CA CYS A 28 12.72 6.81 -11.50
C CYS A 28 11.86 6.41 -10.29
N GLU A 29 12.12 7.04 -9.14
CA GLU A 29 11.31 6.88 -7.94
C GLU A 29 10.66 8.22 -7.59
N THR A 30 9.36 8.23 -7.40
CA THR A 30 8.61 9.40 -6.91
C THR A 30 7.71 8.98 -5.76
N PRO A 31 8.28 8.78 -4.55
CA PRO A 31 7.50 8.31 -3.41
C PRO A 31 6.36 9.28 -3.05
N PRO A 32 5.10 8.83 -2.96
CA PRO A 32 3.99 9.69 -2.53
C PRO A 32 4.21 10.32 -1.15
N GLY A 33 5.03 9.69 -0.30
CA GLY A 33 5.42 10.23 1.00
C GLY A 33 6.21 11.54 0.93
N HIS A 34 6.94 11.82 -0.16
CA HIS A 34 7.62 13.11 -0.33
C HIS A 34 6.61 14.24 -0.55
N PHE A 35 5.56 14.02 -1.35
CA PHE A 35 4.48 14.98 -1.50
C PHE A 35 3.76 15.24 -0.16
N LEU A 36 3.55 14.19 0.64
CA LEU A 36 3.00 14.33 1.99
C LEU A 36 3.94 15.15 2.90
N GLN A 37 5.26 14.95 2.82
CA GLN A 37 6.24 15.72 3.57
C GLN A 37 6.19 17.21 3.19
N ASP A 38 6.16 17.53 1.91
CA ASP A 38 6.09 18.91 1.40
C ASP A 38 4.82 19.61 1.90
N ARG A 39 3.69 18.90 1.86
CA ARG A 39 2.41 19.44 2.31
C ARG A 39 2.37 19.69 3.82
N LEU A 40 3.04 18.84 4.61
CA LEU A 40 3.07 18.95 6.07
C LEU A 40 4.12 19.96 6.54
N GLY A 41 5.24 20.10 5.83
CA GLY A 41 6.37 20.93 6.23
C GLY A 41 6.88 20.54 7.62
N ALA A 42 7.21 21.51 8.46
CA ALA A 42 7.72 21.27 9.82
C ALA A 42 6.69 20.68 10.80
N ARG A 43 5.41 20.52 10.41
CA ARG A 43 4.35 20.00 11.28
C ARG A 43 4.49 18.50 11.57
N ALA A 44 5.16 17.77 10.69
CA ALA A 44 5.41 16.34 10.85
C ALA A 44 6.65 15.93 10.06
N ARG A 45 7.28 14.84 10.48
CA ARG A 45 8.31 14.15 9.70
C ARG A 45 7.69 12.93 9.04
N VAL A 46 7.91 12.76 7.75
CA VAL A 46 7.46 11.60 6.98
C VAL A 46 8.66 10.71 6.68
N MET A 47 8.49 9.41 6.88
CA MET A 47 9.47 8.39 6.49
C MET A 47 8.81 7.43 5.49
N VAL A 48 9.47 7.19 4.37
CA VAL A 48 9.02 6.22 3.36
C VAL A 48 9.73 4.88 3.60
N SER A 49 8.98 3.79 3.56
CA SER A 49 9.48 2.43 3.66
C SER A 49 8.72 1.53 2.68
N GLY A 50 9.01 1.73 1.40
CA GLY A 50 8.55 0.90 0.30
C GLY A 50 9.58 -0.16 -0.08
N VAL A 51 9.15 -1.38 -0.38
CA VAL A 51 10.02 -2.45 -0.90
C VAL A 51 9.44 -2.99 -2.21
N CYS A 52 10.20 -2.92 -3.29
CA CYS A 52 9.73 -3.32 -4.61
C CYS A 52 9.41 -4.82 -4.68
N GLY A 53 8.24 -5.16 -5.22
CA GLY A 53 7.78 -6.55 -5.38
C GLY A 53 7.28 -7.22 -4.10
N GLU A 54 7.29 -6.52 -2.96
CA GLU A 54 6.94 -7.09 -1.66
C GLU A 54 5.48 -7.53 -1.60
N LEU A 55 5.25 -8.73 -1.08
CA LEU A 55 3.93 -9.29 -0.77
C LEU A 55 3.47 -8.86 0.63
N THR A 56 2.16 -8.83 0.86
CA THR A 56 1.62 -8.48 2.20
C THR A 56 2.09 -9.44 3.30
N GLY A 57 2.37 -10.71 2.96
CA GLY A 57 2.97 -11.66 3.91
C GLY A 57 4.35 -11.21 4.38
N GLU A 58 5.18 -10.73 3.46
CA GLU A 58 6.55 -10.24 3.74
C GLU A 58 6.52 -8.93 4.52
N MET A 59 5.61 -8.03 4.14
CA MET A 59 5.34 -6.80 4.88
C MET A 59 5.09 -7.08 6.38
N THR A 60 4.30 -8.11 6.71
CA THR A 60 4.03 -8.45 8.13
C THR A 60 5.28 -8.85 8.90
N MET A 61 6.31 -9.40 8.25
CA MET A 61 7.55 -9.83 8.90
C MET A 61 8.40 -8.65 9.35
N ARG A 62 8.46 -7.57 8.55
CA ARG A 62 9.25 -6.37 8.88
C ARG A 62 8.46 -5.27 9.59
N PHE A 63 7.15 -5.42 9.75
CA PHE A 63 6.27 -4.40 10.31
C PHE A 63 6.70 -3.99 11.74
N GLY A 64 7.06 -4.95 12.58
CA GLY A 64 7.53 -4.69 13.95
C GLY A 64 8.74 -3.76 13.98
N GLN A 65 9.81 -4.17 13.29
CA GLN A 65 11.07 -3.43 13.25
C GLN A 65 10.92 -2.06 12.55
N THR A 66 10.13 -2.00 11.48
CA THR A 66 10.01 -0.79 10.67
C THR A 66 9.07 0.23 11.30
N VAL A 67 7.97 -0.21 11.89
CA VAL A 67 6.86 0.65 12.33
C VAL A 67 6.76 0.66 13.84
N LEU A 68 6.58 -0.49 14.48
CA LEU A 68 6.27 -0.56 15.91
C LEU A 68 7.42 -0.02 16.78
N ASP A 69 8.66 -0.40 16.48
CA ASP A 69 9.84 0.03 17.23
C ASP A 69 10.05 1.55 17.17
N ARG A 70 9.57 2.19 16.11
CA ARG A 70 9.70 3.64 15.88
C ARG A 70 8.56 4.46 16.49
N LYS A 71 7.49 3.80 16.93
CA LYS A 71 6.31 4.41 17.58
C LYS A 71 5.82 5.69 16.86
N PRO A 72 5.57 5.65 15.54
CA PRO A 72 5.08 6.82 14.82
C PRO A 72 3.69 7.24 15.32
N HIS A 73 3.33 8.48 15.07
CA HIS A 73 1.97 8.96 15.34
C HIS A 73 0.94 8.28 14.42
N ALA A 74 1.31 8.05 13.16
CA ALA A 74 0.49 7.35 12.19
C ALA A 74 1.33 6.51 11.22
N VAL A 75 0.72 5.47 10.67
CA VAL A 75 1.29 4.66 9.60
C VAL A 75 0.30 4.57 8.44
N VAL A 76 0.73 4.96 7.24
CA VAL A 76 -0.01 4.80 5.99
C VAL A 76 0.41 3.49 5.37
N ILE A 77 -0.54 2.57 5.13
CA ILE A 77 -0.24 1.20 4.69
C ILE A 77 -0.88 0.98 3.33
N LEU A 78 -0.04 0.67 2.34
CA LEU A 78 -0.43 0.26 0.99
C LEU A 78 0.23 -1.08 0.67
N GLY A 79 -0.57 -2.09 0.36
CA GLY A 79 -0.08 -3.40 -0.05
C GLY A 79 -1.19 -4.23 -0.67
N GLY A 80 -0.81 -5.32 -1.33
CA GLY A 80 -1.73 -6.23 -2.03
C GLY A 80 -1.60 -6.20 -3.54
N THR A 81 -0.93 -5.20 -4.12
CA THR A 81 -0.73 -5.10 -5.58
C THR A 81 0.00 -6.32 -6.14
N ASN A 82 1.12 -6.69 -5.51
CA ASN A 82 1.92 -7.84 -5.93
C ASN A 82 1.18 -9.15 -5.65
N ASP A 83 0.54 -9.28 -4.48
CA ASP A 83 -0.26 -10.45 -4.12
C ASP A 83 -1.36 -10.74 -5.16
N LEU A 84 -2.08 -9.70 -5.61
CA LEU A 84 -3.06 -9.81 -6.69
C LEU A 84 -2.43 -10.22 -8.03
N GLY A 85 -1.21 -9.72 -8.32
CA GLY A 85 -0.42 -10.13 -9.48
C GLY A 85 -0.02 -11.61 -9.44
N TRP A 86 0.14 -12.18 -8.24
CA TRP A 86 0.40 -13.60 -7.99
C TRP A 86 -0.87 -14.42 -7.74
N HIS A 87 -2.05 -13.89 -8.07
CA HIS A 87 -3.35 -14.57 -7.93
C HIS A 87 -3.73 -14.96 -6.49
N ALA A 88 -3.18 -14.27 -5.47
CA ALA A 88 -3.59 -14.49 -4.10
C ALA A 88 -5.07 -14.12 -3.86
N ALA A 89 -5.73 -14.83 -2.96
CA ALA A 89 -7.11 -14.57 -2.61
C ALA A 89 -7.24 -13.23 -1.84
N PRO A 90 -8.21 -12.35 -2.15
CA PRO A 90 -8.42 -11.10 -1.43
C PRO A 90 -8.49 -11.24 0.10
N GLN A 91 -9.06 -12.34 0.59
CA GLN A 91 -9.18 -12.64 2.02
C GLN A 91 -7.82 -12.92 2.68
N GLU A 92 -6.90 -13.56 1.95
CA GLU A 92 -5.53 -13.79 2.44
C GLU A 92 -4.75 -12.49 2.55
N ILE A 93 -4.84 -11.65 1.52
CA ILE A 93 -4.23 -10.31 1.51
C ILE A 93 -4.80 -9.50 2.68
N MET A 94 -6.13 -9.48 2.81
CA MET A 94 -6.80 -8.75 3.89
C MET A 94 -6.40 -9.26 5.27
N ARG A 95 -6.22 -10.57 5.46
CA ARG A 95 -5.75 -11.14 6.75
C ARG A 95 -4.38 -10.58 7.14
N ASN A 96 -3.46 -10.40 6.18
CA ASN A 96 -2.16 -9.79 6.44
C ASN A 96 -2.27 -8.29 6.74
N LEU A 97 -3.11 -7.56 6.00
CA LEU A 97 -3.39 -6.15 6.26
C LEU A 97 -4.02 -5.93 7.65
N LEU A 98 -5.02 -6.74 8.02
CA LEU A 98 -5.66 -6.71 9.34
C LEU A 98 -4.64 -6.91 10.46
N LYS A 99 -3.70 -7.86 10.30
CA LYS A 99 -2.64 -8.08 11.28
C LYS A 99 -1.84 -6.80 11.52
N MET A 100 -1.43 -6.10 10.47
CA MET A 100 -0.69 -4.84 10.59
C MET A 100 -1.54 -3.70 11.16
N TYR A 101 -2.81 -3.58 10.74
CA TYR A 101 -3.72 -2.57 11.26
C TYR A 101 -3.96 -2.72 12.77
N GLU A 102 -4.25 -3.94 13.22
CA GLU A 102 -4.51 -4.21 14.63
C GLU A 102 -3.23 -4.13 15.47
N GLN A 103 -2.06 -4.53 14.93
CA GLN A 103 -0.77 -4.29 15.59
C GLN A 103 -0.49 -2.80 15.78
N ALA A 104 -0.75 -1.96 14.76
CA ALA A 104 -0.62 -0.51 14.87
C ALA A 104 -1.55 0.05 15.96
N ARG A 105 -2.84 -0.29 15.90
CA ARG A 105 -3.84 0.19 16.86
C ARG A 105 -3.51 -0.22 18.29
N GLY A 106 -3.13 -1.48 18.49
CA GLY A 106 -2.71 -2.01 19.80
C GLY A 106 -1.48 -1.30 20.37
N ALA A 107 -0.59 -0.81 19.50
CA ALA A 107 0.58 0.00 19.89
C ALA A 107 0.27 1.50 20.04
N GLY A 108 -0.99 1.94 19.91
CA GLY A 108 -1.38 3.35 19.97
C GLY A 108 -0.98 4.15 18.73
N ILE A 109 -0.63 3.48 17.63
CA ILE A 109 -0.31 4.08 16.34
C ILE A 109 -1.59 4.15 15.51
N ARG A 110 -1.84 5.28 14.84
CA ARG A 110 -3.01 5.42 13.96
C ARG A 110 -2.74 4.80 12.58
N PRO A 111 -3.34 3.64 12.22
CA PRO A 111 -3.26 3.16 10.84
C PRO A 111 -4.11 4.04 9.91
N VAL A 112 -3.60 4.26 8.71
CA VAL A 112 -4.32 4.84 7.58
C VAL A 112 -4.30 3.77 6.49
N ALA A 113 -5.47 3.19 6.23
CA ALA A 113 -5.62 2.18 5.20
C ALA A 113 -5.58 2.82 3.81
N VAL A 114 -4.93 2.17 2.86
CA VAL A 114 -4.94 2.59 1.45
C VAL A 114 -5.41 1.42 0.61
N THR A 115 -6.39 1.67 -0.25
CA THR A 115 -6.86 0.67 -1.21
C THR A 115 -5.81 0.39 -2.29
N THR A 116 -5.86 -0.79 -2.89
CA THR A 116 -4.94 -1.14 -3.97
C THR A 116 -5.33 -0.38 -5.24
N PRO A 117 -4.43 0.37 -5.90
CA PRO A 117 -4.77 1.12 -7.11
C PRO A 117 -5.07 0.21 -8.29
N SER A 118 -5.69 0.76 -9.33
CA SER A 118 -6.01 -0.01 -10.55
C SER A 118 -4.77 -0.24 -11.41
N LEU A 119 -4.82 -1.27 -12.24
CA LEU A 119 -3.81 -1.51 -13.28
C LEU A 119 -4.10 -0.63 -14.50
N ARG A 120 -3.03 -0.16 -15.14
CA ARG A 120 -3.10 0.38 -16.50
C ARG A 120 -2.94 -0.78 -17.48
N PRO A 121 -3.88 -1.03 -18.41
CA PRO A 121 -3.71 -2.06 -19.42
C PRO A 121 -2.45 -1.81 -20.25
N THR A 122 -1.58 -2.82 -20.36
CA THR A 122 -0.46 -2.81 -21.30
C THR A 122 -0.85 -3.54 -22.60
N GLY A 123 -0.17 -3.21 -23.70
CA GLY A 123 -0.46 -3.78 -25.03
C GLY A 123 -0.30 -5.30 -25.12
N ASP A 124 0.34 -5.93 -24.12
CA ASP A 124 0.61 -7.36 -24.08
C ASP A 124 -0.65 -8.19 -23.68
N LEU A 125 -1.72 -7.53 -23.23
CA LEU A 125 -3.00 -8.15 -22.87
C LEU A 125 -3.98 -8.23 -24.06
N VAL A 126 -3.49 -8.09 -25.29
CA VAL A 126 -4.30 -8.18 -26.52
C VAL A 126 -4.67 -9.64 -26.78
N GLY A 127 -5.92 -9.98 -26.49
CA GLY A 127 -6.50 -11.31 -26.72
C GLY A 127 -7.59 -11.65 -25.71
N THR A 128 -8.37 -12.70 -25.99
CA THR A 128 -9.44 -13.15 -25.09
C THR A 128 -8.91 -13.63 -23.74
N GLU A 129 -7.73 -14.25 -23.71
CA GLU A 129 -7.07 -14.68 -22.47
C GLU A 129 -6.57 -13.49 -21.64
N GLY A 130 -5.94 -12.50 -22.27
CA GLY A 130 -5.50 -11.27 -21.60
C GLY A 130 -6.67 -10.47 -21.02
N GLN A 131 -7.79 -10.39 -21.75
CA GLN A 131 -9.03 -9.78 -21.26
C GLN A 131 -9.62 -10.52 -20.05
N ARG A 132 -9.65 -11.86 -20.09
CA ARG A 132 -10.13 -12.67 -18.96
C ARG A 132 -9.24 -12.50 -17.73
N TRP A 133 -7.93 -12.53 -17.90
CA TRP A 133 -6.97 -12.29 -16.81
C TRP A 133 -7.18 -10.90 -16.21
N MET A 134 -7.35 -9.86 -17.05
CA MET A 134 -7.59 -8.51 -16.59
C MET A 134 -8.89 -8.41 -15.79
N GLN A 135 -9.99 -8.99 -16.30
CA GLN A 135 -11.27 -8.97 -15.59
C GLN A 135 -11.17 -9.66 -14.23
N ASP A 136 -10.58 -10.86 -14.20
CA ASP A 136 -10.36 -11.64 -12.97
C ASP A 136 -9.46 -10.89 -11.96
N HIS A 137 -8.43 -10.18 -12.44
CA HIS A 137 -7.62 -9.31 -11.61
C HIS A 137 -8.44 -8.14 -11.04
N LEU A 138 -9.23 -7.45 -11.87
CA LEU A 138 -10.08 -6.34 -11.44
C LEU A 138 -11.13 -6.79 -10.42
N ASP A 139 -11.75 -7.95 -10.62
CA ASP A 139 -12.74 -8.51 -9.70
C ASP A 139 -12.12 -8.79 -8.33
N ARG A 140 -10.94 -9.44 -8.29
CA ARG A 140 -10.19 -9.64 -7.03
C ARG A 140 -9.80 -8.32 -6.38
N ARG A 141 -9.35 -7.33 -7.16
CA ARG A 141 -9.02 -5.99 -6.67
C ARG A 141 -10.25 -5.33 -6.03
N HIS A 142 -11.39 -5.36 -6.70
CA HIS A 142 -12.64 -4.80 -6.16
C HIS A 142 -13.04 -5.48 -4.86
N ALA A 143 -12.95 -6.81 -4.79
CA ALA A 143 -13.21 -7.56 -3.57
C ALA A 143 -12.25 -7.16 -2.43
N LEU A 144 -10.95 -7.04 -2.71
CA LEU A 144 -9.96 -6.59 -1.72
C LEU A 144 -10.26 -5.16 -1.23
N ASN A 145 -10.52 -4.23 -2.15
CA ASN A 145 -10.78 -2.84 -1.81
C ASN A 145 -12.05 -2.69 -0.98
N HIS A 146 -13.11 -3.47 -1.25
CA HIS A 146 -14.28 -3.53 -0.39
C HIS A 146 -13.95 -4.00 1.03
N LEU A 147 -13.15 -5.06 1.18
CA LEU A 147 -12.72 -5.53 2.51
C LEU A 147 -11.93 -4.45 3.29
N ILE A 148 -11.04 -3.73 2.60
CA ILE A 148 -10.26 -2.63 3.19
C ILE A 148 -11.18 -1.50 3.64
N GLN A 149 -12.11 -1.08 2.77
CA GLN A 149 -13.06 -0.01 3.05
C GLN A 149 -14.02 -0.39 4.19
N ASP A 150 -14.49 -1.64 4.24
CA ASP A 150 -15.38 -2.13 5.30
C ASP A 150 -14.69 -2.19 6.66
N TYR A 151 -13.42 -2.62 6.69
CA TYR A 151 -12.58 -2.51 7.89
C TYR A 151 -12.48 -1.06 8.35
N ALA A 152 -12.13 -0.15 7.43
CA ALA A 152 -11.95 1.25 7.77
C ALA A 152 -13.25 1.90 8.31
N LYS A 153 -14.40 1.60 7.69
CA LYS A 153 -15.72 2.08 8.15
C LYS A 153 -16.06 1.53 9.54
N SER A 154 -15.96 0.22 9.73
CA SER A 154 -16.32 -0.45 11.00
C SER A 154 -15.44 -0.02 12.17
N HIS A 155 -14.17 0.31 11.92
CA HIS A 155 -13.21 0.70 12.96
C HIS A 155 -12.97 2.21 13.04
N ARG A 156 -13.68 3.00 12.22
CA ARG A 156 -13.48 4.46 12.08
C ARG A 156 -12.01 4.82 11.77
N ALA A 157 -11.33 3.95 11.02
CA ALA A 157 -9.97 4.18 10.57
C ALA A 157 -9.99 5.09 9.33
N PRO A 158 -9.04 6.03 9.17
CA PRO A 158 -8.87 6.74 7.91
C PRO A 158 -8.61 5.78 6.75
N CYS A 159 -9.23 6.03 5.60
CA CYS A 159 -9.03 5.27 4.37
C CYS A 159 -8.76 6.24 3.22
N VAL A 160 -7.76 5.92 2.40
CA VAL A 160 -7.48 6.57 1.13
C VAL A 160 -7.85 5.62 -0.01
N ASP A 161 -8.77 6.06 -0.85
CA ASP A 161 -9.23 5.33 -2.02
C ASP A 161 -8.40 5.72 -3.25
N LEU A 162 -7.88 4.74 -3.99
CA LEU A 162 -6.99 4.89 -5.15
C LEU A 162 -7.53 4.22 -6.41
#